data_AF-A0AAW2RQT7-F1
#
_entry.id   AF-A0AAW2RQT7-F1
#
_cell.length_a   1.000
_cell.length_b   1.000
_cell.length_c   1.000
_cell.angle_alpha   90.00
_cell.angle_beta   90.00
_cell.angle_gamma   90.00
#
_symmetry.space_group_name_H-M   'P 1'
#
loop_
_entity.id
_entity.type
_entity.pdbx_description
1 polymer ?
#
loop_
_entity_poly.entity_id
_entity_poly.type
_entity_poly.pdbx_seq_one_letter_code
_entity_poly.pdbx_strand_id
1 'polypeptide(L)'
;MATLSMPLQQKAFSVRSYSSAKHKIATSTLQDLHFPTQIRCSSTRDCSKGVECLPLFKEIRNVACGILAVWAVTAVSPVIAANQRLPPLSTEPNRCERAFVGNTIGQANGVYDKPLDLRFCDYTNEKTNLKGKSLAAALMSDAKFDGADMSEVVMSKAYAVGASFKGTDFSNAVLDRVNFEKANLQGAVFKNTVLSGSTFNDAQLQDVDFEDTIIGYIDLQKLCVNKTIGEEGRANLGCR
;
A
#
# COMPACT_ATOMS: atom_id res chain seq x y z
N MET A 1 40.71 55.18 24.51
CA MET A 1 40.23 54.90 25.87
C MET A 1 38.95 55.68 26.11
N ALA A 2 38.05 55.14 26.94
CA ALA A 2 36.69 55.57 27.30
C ALA A 2 35.57 55.00 26.37
N THR A 3 35.09 53.77 26.57
CA THR A 3 34.18 53.19 27.61
C THR A 3 32.70 53.51 27.40
N LEU A 4 31.97 52.45 27.01
CA LEU A 4 30.52 52.30 26.94
C LEU A 4 29.89 52.21 28.35
N SER A 5 28.71 52.81 28.51
CA SER A 5 27.75 52.43 29.56
C SER A 5 26.33 52.80 29.12
N MET A 6 25.44 51.82 29.01
CA MET A 6 23.99 52.00 28.96
C MET A 6 23.34 51.20 30.10
N PRO A 7 22.31 51.74 30.79
CA PRO A 7 21.77 51.15 32.01
C PRO A 7 20.73 50.05 31.75
N LEU A 8 20.75 49.04 32.62
CA LEU A 8 19.69 48.06 32.86
C LEU A 8 18.53 48.72 33.62
N GLN A 9 17.29 48.46 33.19
CA GLN A 9 16.14 48.45 34.09
C GLN A 9 15.31 47.17 33.93
N GLN A 10 15.03 46.56 35.08
CA GLN A 10 14.35 45.29 35.27
C GLN A 10 12.87 45.50 35.64
N LYS A 11 12.07 44.48 35.25
CA LYS A 11 10.84 43.95 35.88
C LYS A 11 9.53 44.76 35.74
N ALA A 12 8.54 44.12 35.12
CA ALA A 12 7.48 43.40 35.86
C ALA A 12 6.71 42.43 34.95
N PHE A 13 6.69 41.15 35.35
CA PHE A 13 5.88 40.08 34.76
C PHE A 13 4.44 40.22 35.27
N SER A 14 3.47 40.25 34.35
CA SER A 14 2.04 40.12 34.66
C SER A 14 1.52 38.83 34.00
N VAL A 15 1.37 37.79 34.82
CA VAL A 15 0.72 36.54 34.46
C VAL A 15 -0.80 36.75 34.48
N ARG A 16 -1.48 36.55 33.34
CA ARG A 16 -2.93 36.40 33.31
C ARG A 16 -3.29 35.02 32.76
N SER A 17 -3.91 34.24 33.64
CA SER A 17 -4.37 32.89 33.44
C SER A 17 -5.46 32.81 32.37
N TYR A 18 -5.31 31.87 31.43
CA TYR A 18 -6.44 31.25 30.77
C TYR A 18 -6.40 29.74 31.02
N SER A 19 -7.54 29.25 31.47
CA SER A 19 -7.82 27.91 32.00
C SER A 19 -7.53 26.82 30.98
N SER A 20 -6.60 25.92 31.30
CA SER A 20 -6.41 24.64 30.61
C SER A 20 -7.08 23.54 31.43
N ALA A 21 -8.02 22.84 30.81
CA ALA A 21 -8.72 21.70 31.39
C ALA A 21 -7.73 20.58 31.71
N LYS A 22 -7.70 20.19 33.00
CA LYS A 22 -6.86 19.12 33.54
C LYS A 22 -7.35 17.76 33.01
N HIS A 23 -6.57 17.09 32.16
CA HIS A 23 -6.59 15.63 32.08
C HIS A 23 -5.37 15.08 32.80
N LYS A 24 -5.64 14.38 33.91
CA LYS A 24 -4.65 13.65 34.71
C LYS A 24 -4.02 12.56 33.86
N ILE A 25 -2.69 12.59 33.76
CA ILE A 25 -1.87 11.47 33.30
C ILE A 25 -1.84 10.47 34.46
N ALA A 26 -2.58 9.37 34.32
CA ALA A 26 -2.47 8.20 35.16
C ALA A 26 -1.53 7.20 34.46
N THR A 27 -0.43 6.87 35.12
CA THR A 27 0.44 5.75 34.82
C THR A 27 -0.35 4.45 34.89
N SER A 28 -0.66 3.83 33.75
CA SER A 28 -1.25 2.49 33.68
C SER A 28 -0.17 1.47 33.36
N THR A 29 0.18 0.69 34.38
CA THR A 29 0.93 -0.56 34.33
C THR A 29 0.30 -1.55 33.34
N LEU A 30 1.15 -2.23 32.57
CA LEU A 30 0.82 -3.44 31.80
C LEU A 30 0.14 -4.46 32.73
N GLN A 31 -1.10 -4.84 32.42
CA GLN A 31 -1.77 -5.98 33.02
C GLN A 31 -2.16 -6.95 31.90
N ASP A 32 -1.55 -8.12 31.94
CA ASP A 32 -1.88 -9.28 31.14
C ASP A 32 -3.33 -9.70 31.38
N LEU A 33 -4.16 -9.61 30.34
CA LEU A 33 -5.50 -10.19 30.32
C LEU A 33 -5.40 -11.69 30.05
N HIS A 34 -5.05 -12.44 31.10
CA HIS A 34 -5.33 -13.88 31.15
C HIS A 34 -6.84 -14.08 31.40
N PHE A 35 -7.55 -14.64 30.44
CA PHE A 35 -8.91 -15.16 30.61
C PHE A 35 -8.87 -16.55 31.27
N PRO A 36 -9.47 -16.78 32.45
CA PRO A 36 -9.68 -18.12 32.95
C PRO A 36 -11.10 -18.57 32.60
N THR A 37 -11.27 -19.29 31.50
CA THR A 37 -12.49 -20.07 31.26
C THR A 37 -12.41 -21.38 32.05
N GLN A 38 -12.82 -21.36 33.32
CA GLN A 38 -13.15 -22.58 34.05
C GLN A 38 -14.55 -23.06 33.63
N ILE A 39 -14.62 -24.18 32.91
CA ILE A 39 -15.87 -24.90 32.69
C ILE A 39 -16.16 -25.71 33.96
N ARG A 40 -17.10 -25.23 34.78
CA ARG A 40 -17.59 -25.92 35.97
C ARG A 40 -18.93 -26.58 35.67
N CYS A 41 -18.93 -27.90 35.46
CA CYS A 41 -20.16 -28.68 35.41
C CYS A 41 -20.56 -29.09 36.84
N SER A 42 -21.67 -28.57 37.36
CA SER A 42 -22.30 -29.07 38.59
C SER A 42 -23.63 -29.73 38.26
N SER A 43 -23.74 -31.04 38.52
CA SER A 43 -25.01 -31.75 38.50
C SER A 43 -25.67 -31.68 39.87
N THR A 44 -26.79 -30.99 40.01
CA THR A 44 -27.67 -31.12 41.19
C THR A 44 -28.89 -31.94 40.79
N ARG A 45 -28.99 -33.16 41.33
CA ARG A 45 -30.22 -33.95 41.37
C ARG A 45 -30.87 -33.71 42.73
N ASP A 46 -32.15 -33.37 42.75
CA ASP A 46 -33.07 -33.76 43.82
C ASP A 46 -34.50 -33.71 43.29
N CYS A 47 -35.11 -34.89 43.08
CA CYS A 47 -36.55 -35.05 43.08
C CYS A 47 -36.85 -36.20 44.04
N SER A 48 -37.39 -35.86 45.21
CA SER A 48 -37.86 -36.80 46.21
C SER A 48 -39.39 -36.89 46.16
N LYS A 49 -39.86 -38.16 46.19
CA LYS A 49 -41.20 -38.66 46.52
C LYS A 49 -42.37 -38.31 45.58
N GLY A 50 -42.73 -39.32 44.78
CA GLY A 50 -44.11 -39.68 44.49
C GLY A 50 -44.77 -38.95 43.32
N VAL A 51 -44.54 -39.45 42.11
CA VAL A 51 -45.44 -39.56 40.94
C VAL A 51 -44.55 -39.94 39.75
N GLU A 52 -45.01 -40.89 38.93
CA GLU A 52 -44.26 -41.52 37.85
C GLU A 52 -43.79 -40.52 36.77
N CYS A 53 -42.49 -40.52 36.45
CA CYS A 53 -41.99 -40.12 35.13
C CYS A 53 -41.44 -41.38 34.44
N LEU A 54 -42.22 -41.92 33.51
CA LEU A 54 -41.91 -43.09 32.69
C LEU A 54 -40.62 -42.92 31.86
N PRO A 55 -39.79 -43.97 31.69
CA PRO A 55 -38.49 -43.87 31.06
C PRO A 55 -38.51 -44.43 29.62
N LEU A 56 -38.31 -43.59 28.60
CA LEU A 56 -37.82 -44.08 27.29
C LEU A 56 -37.16 -43.00 26.42
N PHE A 57 -36.20 -42.27 26.97
CA PHE A 57 -35.23 -41.50 26.17
C PHE A 57 -33.82 -41.88 26.62
N LYS A 58 -33.38 -43.08 26.21
CA LYS A 58 -32.09 -43.66 26.60
C LYS A 58 -31.19 -43.98 25.40
N GLU A 59 -31.24 -43.22 24.30
CA GLU A 59 -30.30 -43.42 23.17
C GLU A 59 -30.05 -42.19 22.26
N ILE A 60 -30.18 -40.94 22.72
CA ILE A 60 -29.84 -39.77 21.87
C ILE A 60 -28.84 -38.79 22.53
N ARG A 61 -28.21 -39.17 23.65
CA ARG A 61 -27.37 -38.23 24.40
C ARG A 61 -25.93 -38.69 24.57
N ASN A 62 -25.30 -39.11 23.47
CA ASN A 62 -23.83 -39.23 23.36
C ASN A 62 -23.26 -38.75 21.99
N VAL A 63 -24.08 -38.27 21.05
CA VAL A 63 -23.61 -37.79 19.73
C VAL A 63 -23.47 -36.26 19.66
N ALA A 64 -23.99 -35.52 20.65
CA ALA A 64 -24.01 -34.05 20.62
C ALA A 64 -22.69 -33.35 21.03
N CYS A 65 -21.61 -34.07 21.30
CA CYS A 65 -20.29 -33.48 21.60
C CYS A 65 -19.13 -34.01 20.75
N GLY A 66 -19.37 -34.97 19.84
CA GLY A 66 -18.33 -35.53 18.96
C GLY A 66 -18.25 -34.91 17.56
N ILE A 67 -19.31 -34.24 17.09
CA ILE A 67 -19.40 -33.73 15.71
C ILE A 67 -19.03 -32.24 15.60
N LEU A 68 -18.85 -31.54 16.72
CA LEU A 68 -18.39 -30.14 16.74
C LEU A 68 -16.86 -29.97 16.78
N ALA A 69 -16.09 -31.07 16.83
CA ALA A 69 -14.63 -31.01 16.92
C ALA A 69 -13.89 -31.22 15.58
N VAL A 70 -14.60 -31.45 14.47
CA VAL A 70 -13.99 -31.65 13.14
C VAL A 70 -14.07 -30.39 12.25
N TRP A 71 -14.89 -29.40 12.63
CA TRP A 71 -15.00 -28.12 11.91
C TRP A 71 -14.05 -27.04 12.42
N ALA A 72 -13.15 -27.37 13.35
CA ALA A 72 -12.22 -26.40 13.94
C ALA A 72 -10.79 -26.47 13.38
N VAL A 73 -10.51 -27.32 12.38
CA VAL A 73 -9.13 -27.51 11.87
C VAL A 73 -8.97 -27.29 10.36
N THR A 74 -10.03 -26.98 9.60
CA THR A 74 -9.84 -26.16 8.38
C THR A 74 -9.75 -24.69 8.77
N ALA A 75 -8.86 -24.38 9.71
CA ALA A 75 -8.34 -23.05 9.86
C ALA A 75 -7.61 -22.75 8.56
N VAL A 76 -8.39 -22.13 7.66
CA VAL A 76 -7.95 -21.15 6.67
C VAL A 76 -6.54 -20.74 7.05
N SER A 77 -5.54 -21.19 6.31
CA SER A 77 -4.28 -20.47 6.34
C SER A 77 -4.64 -19.12 5.74
N PRO A 78 -4.69 -18.01 6.50
CA PRO A 78 -4.61 -16.75 5.82
C PRO A 78 -3.18 -16.75 5.29
N VAL A 79 -3.03 -16.89 3.98
CA VAL A 79 -1.94 -16.17 3.32
C VAL A 79 -2.26 -14.72 3.65
N ILE A 80 -1.75 -14.27 4.80
CA ILE A 80 -1.85 -12.89 5.23
C ILE A 80 -1.27 -12.12 4.06
N ALA A 81 -2.11 -11.32 3.42
CA ALA A 81 -1.69 -10.37 2.42
C ALA A 81 -0.44 -9.69 2.97
N ALA A 82 0.71 -9.99 2.37
CA ALA A 82 1.97 -9.40 2.78
C ALA A 82 1.88 -7.93 2.38
N ASN A 83 1.28 -7.11 3.24
CA ASN A 83 1.35 -5.66 3.12
C ASN A 83 2.85 -5.35 3.16
N GLN A 84 3.42 -5.07 1.99
CA GLN A 84 4.83 -4.71 1.88
C GLN A 84 5.06 -3.53 2.80
N ARG A 85 5.85 -3.74 3.86
CA ARG A 85 6.18 -2.67 4.79
C ARG A 85 7.16 -1.75 4.08
N LEU A 86 6.63 -0.68 3.52
CA LEU A 86 7.43 0.37 2.90
C LEU A 86 8.35 1.02 3.95
N PRO A 87 9.54 1.51 3.55
CA PRO A 87 10.36 2.32 4.43
C PRO A 87 9.62 3.59 4.85
N PRO A 88 10.03 4.22 5.96
CA PRO A 88 9.47 5.51 6.36
C PRO A 88 9.59 6.53 5.22
N LEU A 89 8.70 7.53 5.22
CA LEU A 89 8.81 8.65 4.30
C LEU A 89 10.15 9.36 4.50
N SER A 90 10.93 9.57 3.43
CA SER A 90 12.19 10.32 3.53
C SER A 90 11.91 11.73 4.06
N THR A 91 12.86 12.34 4.77
CA THR A 91 12.74 13.69 5.35
C THR A 91 13.57 14.73 4.61
N GLU A 92 14.10 14.37 3.43
CA GLU A 92 14.95 15.25 2.64
C GLU A 92 14.17 16.47 2.12
N PRO A 93 14.70 17.69 2.28
CA PRO A 93 14.07 18.89 1.75
C PRO A 93 14.11 18.89 0.22
N ASN A 94 13.02 19.33 -0.41
CA ASN A 94 12.86 19.38 -1.88
C ASN A 94 13.12 18.02 -2.56
N ARG A 95 12.65 16.94 -1.91
CA ARG A 95 12.73 15.55 -2.38
C ARG A 95 12.22 15.38 -3.81
N CYS A 96 11.07 15.98 -4.12
CA CYS A 96 10.42 15.83 -5.42
C CYS A 96 11.20 16.58 -6.52
N GLU A 97 11.69 17.78 -6.23
CA GLU A 97 12.36 18.65 -7.19
C GLU A 97 13.78 18.14 -7.53
N ARG A 98 14.44 17.49 -6.58
CA ARG A 98 15.81 17.00 -6.73
C ARG A 98 15.91 15.56 -7.21
N ALA A 99 14.79 14.88 -7.34
CA ALA A 99 14.68 13.47 -7.71
C ALA A 99 15.46 13.10 -8.99
N PHE A 100 15.49 14.00 -9.96
CA PHE A 100 15.96 13.71 -11.32
C PHE A 100 17.33 14.32 -11.67
N VAL A 101 18.04 14.83 -10.66
CA VAL A 101 19.38 15.38 -10.85
C VAL A 101 20.38 14.23 -10.91
N GLY A 102 20.97 13.99 -12.09
CA GLY A 102 22.00 12.97 -12.30
C GLY A 102 21.51 11.52 -12.50
N ASN A 103 20.21 11.28 -12.62
CA ASN A 103 19.62 9.94 -12.77
C ASN A 103 19.38 9.53 -14.24
N THR A 104 20.17 10.04 -15.19
CA THR A 104 20.12 9.58 -16.58
C THR A 104 20.85 8.24 -16.73
N ILE A 105 20.37 7.39 -17.64
CA ILE A 105 20.93 6.04 -17.88
C ILE A 105 22.45 6.08 -18.10
N GLY A 106 22.97 7.10 -18.78
CA GLY A 106 24.40 7.29 -19.06
C GLY A 106 25.23 7.95 -17.96
N GLN A 107 24.64 8.30 -16.81
CA GLN A 107 25.33 8.88 -15.65
C GLN A 107 25.17 8.02 -14.39
N ALA A 108 24.67 6.78 -14.54
CA ALA A 108 24.44 5.85 -13.45
C ALA A 108 25.76 5.44 -12.77
N ASN A 109 26.23 6.28 -11.84
CA ASN A 109 27.04 5.82 -10.72
C ASN A 109 26.16 4.80 -9.99
N GLY A 110 26.40 3.51 -10.25
CA GLY A 110 25.49 2.38 -10.02
C GLY A 110 25.13 2.05 -8.57
N VAL A 111 25.11 3.03 -7.66
CA VAL A 111 24.64 2.86 -6.29
C VAL A 111 23.84 4.09 -5.90
N TYR A 112 22.52 3.98 -5.97
CA TYR A 112 21.66 4.87 -5.20
C TYR A 112 21.81 4.47 -3.73
N ASP A 113 22.43 5.31 -2.92
CA ASP A 113 22.57 5.05 -1.46
C ASP A 113 21.20 4.90 -0.77
N LYS A 114 20.14 5.44 -1.38
CA LYS A 114 18.75 5.35 -0.93
C LYS A 114 17.80 5.20 -2.12
N PRO A 115 16.67 4.48 -1.97
CA PRO A 115 15.65 4.41 -3.00
C PRO A 115 15.09 5.81 -3.28
N LEU A 116 14.78 6.08 -4.55
CA LEU A 116 14.17 7.33 -4.96
C LEU A 116 12.74 7.40 -4.41
N ASP A 117 12.51 8.26 -3.44
CA ASP A 117 11.20 8.44 -2.82
C ASP A 117 10.47 9.58 -3.53
N LEU A 118 9.38 9.27 -4.21
CA LEU A 118 8.52 10.19 -4.97
C LEU A 118 7.06 10.13 -4.49
N ARG A 119 6.79 9.47 -3.36
CA ARG A 119 5.44 9.32 -2.83
C ARG A 119 4.78 10.68 -2.66
N PHE A 120 3.53 10.79 -3.13
CA PHE A 120 2.72 12.02 -3.07
C PHE A 120 3.29 13.23 -3.83
N CYS A 121 4.35 13.06 -4.63
CA CYS A 121 4.87 14.14 -5.47
C CYS A 121 3.92 14.44 -6.63
N ASP A 122 3.87 15.70 -7.05
CA ASP A 122 3.06 16.16 -8.18
C ASP A 122 3.97 16.63 -9.33
N TYR A 123 3.98 15.85 -10.40
CA TYR A 123 4.66 16.11 -11.67
C TYR A 123 3.64 16.31 -12.81
N THR A 124 2.41 16.68 -12.47
CA THR A 124 1.36 16.99 -13.44
C THR A 124 1.70 18.30 -14.15
N ASN A 125 2.39 18.20 -15.28
CA ASN A 125 2.61 19.29 -16.22
C ASN A 125 3.33 18.78 -17.47
N GLU A 126 2.97 19.34 -18.64
CA GLU A 126 3.59 19.10 -19.95
C GLU A 126 5.11 19.43 -19.98
N LYS A 127 5.64 20.03 -18.91
CA LYS A 127 7.06 20.39 -18.76
C LYS A 127 7.87 19.34 -18.00
N THR A 128 7.23 18.37 -17.34
CA THR A 128 7.99 17.29 -16.69
C THR A 128 8.48 16.33 -17.77
N ASN A 129 9.72 16.56 -18.17
CA ASN A 129 10.46 15.70 -19.07
C ASN A 129 11.30 14.73 -18.23
N LEU A 130 10.86 13.48 -18.20
CA LEU A 130 11.54 12.35 -17.59
C LEU A 130 12.10 11.39 -18.64
N LYS A 131 12.30 11.89 -19.86
CA LYS A 131 12.81 11.11 -20.97
C LYS A 131 14.17 10.48 -20.65
N GLY A 132 14.30 9.18 -20.87
CA GLY A 132 15.55 8.44 -20.67
C GLY A 132 16.04 8.39 -19.22
N LYS A 133 15.18 8.69 -18.24
CA LYS A 133 15.51 8.67 -16.81
C LYS A 133 15.45 7.25 -16.26
N SER A 134 16.25 6.97 -15.24
CA SER A 134 16.11 5.76 -14.44
C SER A 134 15.33 6.05 -13.16
N LEU A 135 14.30 5.21 -12.93
CA LEU A 135 13.43 5.19 -11.75
C LEU A 135 13.52 3.81 -11.06
N ALA A 136 14.69 3.18 -11.10
CA ALA A 136 14.90 1.88 -10.47
C ALA A 136 14.58 1.93 -8.96
N ALA A 137 13.76 0.99 -8.50
CA ALA A 137 13.27 0.88 -7.12
C ALA A 137 12.60 2.15 -6.57
N ALA A 138 12.11 3.05 -7.44
CA ALA A 138 11.45 4.26 -7.00
C ALA A 138 10.13 3.96 -6.26
N LEU A 139 9.88 4.69 -5.19
CA LEU A 139 8.64 4.66 -4.42
C LEU A 139 7.75 5.79 -4.89
N MET A 140 6.69 5.49 -5.63
CA MET A 140 5.84 6.46 -6.31
C MET A 140 4.37 6.38 -5.85
N SER A 141 4.10 5.82 -4.67
CA SER A 141 2.72 5.69 -4.18
C SER A 141 2.00 7.03 -4.16
N ASP A 142 0.81 7.04 -4.75
CA ASP A 142 -0.06 8.22 -4.87
C ASP A 142 0.61 9.47 -5.49
N ALA A 143 1.71 9.28 -6.24
CA ALA A 143 2.36 10.33 -7.00
C ALA A 143 1.56 10.62 -8.29
N LYS A 144 1.71 11.82 -8.85
CA LYS A 144 1.05 12.21 -10.10
C LYS A 144 2.09 12.53 -11.17
N PHE A 145 1.94 11.92 -12.33
CA PHE A 145 2.76 12.10 -13.53
C PHE A 145 1.89 12.36 -14.76
N ASP A 146 0.67 12.89 -14.55
CA ASP A 146 -0.31 13.09 -15.60
C ASP A 146 0.25 14.00 -16.70
N GLY A 147 0.24 13.51 -17.95
CA GLY A 147 0.77 14.19 -19.12
C GLY A 147 2.30 14.33 -19.19
N ALA A 148 3.05 13.67 -18.30
CA ALA A 148 4.52 13.70 -18.34
C ALA A 148 5.08 12.95 -19.56
N ASP A 149 6.19 13.44 -20.10
CA ASP A 149 7.00 12.70 -21.07
C ASP A 149 7.93 11.75 -20.30
N MET A 150 7.58 10.47 -20.30
CA MET A 150 8.37 9.37 -19.73
C MET A 150 8.87 8.44 -20.85
N SER A 151 9.03 8.95 -22.07
CA SER A 151 9.57 8.16 -23.18
C SER A 151 10.99 7.66 -22.84
N GLU A 152 11.33 6.44 -23.25
CA GLU A 152 12.63 5.81 -22.98
C GLU A 152 12.96 5.66 -21.47
N VAL A 153 11.98 5.85 -20.57
CA VAL A 153 12.21 5.67 -19.13
C VAL A 153 12.54 4.21 -18.80
N VAL A 154 13.41 4.00 -17.82
CA VAL A 154 13.70 2.67 -17.28
C VAL A 154 13.19 2.59 -15.86
N MET A 155 12.18 1.74 -15.64
CA MET A 155 11.64 1.42 -14.33
C MET A 155 11.86 -0.07 -14.05
N SER A 156 12.69 -0.39 -13.07
CA SER A 156 12.82 -1.76 -12.56
C SER A 156 12.45 -1.81 -11.09
N LYS A 157 11.54 -2.72 -10.71
CA LYS A 157 11.08 -2.93 -9.33
C LYS A 157 10.50 -1.67 -8.67
N ALA A 158 9.95 -0.77 -9.47
CA ALA A 158 9.32 0.45 -8.98
C ALA A 158 7.96 0.14 -8.33
N TYR A 159 7.62 0.90 -7.29
CA TYR A 159 6.37 0.76 -6.54
C TYR A 159 5.46 1.96 -6.77
N ALA A 160 4.50 1.84 -7.69
CA ALA A 160 3.66 2.92 -8.18
C ALA A 160 2.17 2.73 -7.81
N VAL A 161 1.92 2.10 -6.66
CA VAL A 161 0.55 1.79 -6.20
C VAL A 161 -0.25 3.07 -5.99
N GLY A 162 -1.43 3.17 -6.61
CA GLY A 162 -2.31 4.35 -6.53
C GLY A 162 -1.80 5.59 -7.27
N ALA A 163 -0.66 5.52 -7.95
CA ALA A 163 -0.12 6.64 -8.71
C ALA A 163 -1.01 6.99 -9.92
N SER A 164 -0.95 8.25 -10.36
CA SER A 164 -1.61 8.71 -11.57
C SER A 164 -0.59 8.95 -12.68
N PHE A 165 -0.84 8.36 -13.83
CA PHE A 165 -0.07 8.42 -15.08
C PHE A 165 -1.03 8.69 -16.25
N LYS A 166 -2.05 9.52 -16.03
CA LYS A 166 -3.06 9.80 -17.03
C LYS A 166 -2.43 10.52 -18.22
N GLY A 167 -2.58 9.98 -19.42
CA GLY A 167 -2.00 10.58 -20.63
C GLY A 167 -0.47 10.64 -20.63
N THR A 168 0.21 9.86 -19.77
CA THR A 168 1.67 9.79 -19.74
C THR A 168 2.19 9.02 -20.95
N ASP A 169 3.27 9.52 -21.56
CA ASP A 169 3.95 8.83 -22.66
C ASP A 169 5.05 7.91 -22.11
N PHE A 170 4.90 6.60 -22.28
CA PHE A 170 5.92 5.58 -21.98
C PHE A 170 6.58 5.01 -23.24
N SER A 171 6.49 5.68 -24.39
CA SER A 171 7.02 5.17 -25.64
C SER A 171 8.49 4.77 -25.53
N ASN A 172 8.83 3.56 -25.99
CA ASN A 172 10.18 2.98 -25.90
C ASN A 172 10.69 2.74 -24.46
N ALA A 173 9.82 2.72 -23.46
CA ALA A 173 10.22 2.46 -22.08
C ALA A 173 10.57 0.99 -21.81
N VAL A 174 11.26 0.75 -20.69
CA VAL A 174 11.50 -0.59 -20.14
C VAL A 174 10.93 -0.65 -18.72
N LEU A 175 9.86 -1.42 -18.56
CA LEU A 175 9.10 -1.55 -17.32
C LEU A 175 9.16 -2.99 -16.80
N ASP A 176 10.16 -3.25 -15.95
CA ASP A 176 10.44 -4.54 -15.34
C ASP A 176 9.95 -4.58 -13.89
N ARG A 177 9.01 -5.48 -13.59
CA ARG A 177 8.48 -5.74 -12.23
C ARG A 177 7.96 -4.48 -11.55
N VAL A 178 7.29 -3.61 -12.30
CA VAL A 178 6.66 -2.40 -11.76
C VAL A 178 5.30 -2.75 -11.18
N ASN A 179 5.02 -2.27 -9.97
CA ASN A 179 3.70 -2.42 -9.37
C ASN A 179 2.81 -1.21 -9.67
N PHE A 180 1.88 -1.36 -10.62
CA PHE A 180 0.85 -0.39 -10.97
C PHE A 180 -0.52 -0.70 -10.32
N GLU A 181 -0.56 -1.44 -9.20
CA GLU A 181 -1.82 -1.73 -8.53
C GLU A 181 -2.59 -0.43 -8.21
N LYS A 182 -3.88 -0.38 -8.57
CA LYS A 182 -4.76 0.80 -8.40
C LYS A 182 -4.28 2.07 -9.10
N ALA A 183 -3.27 2.00 -9.97
CA ALA A 183 -2.79 3.17 -10.69
C ALA A 183 -3.83 3.65 -11.71
N ASN A 184 -3.88 4.96 -11.94
CA ASN A 184 -4.62 5.54 -13.04
C ASN A 184 -3.72 5.67 -14.27
N LEU A 185 -3.95 4.85 -15.28
CA LEU A 185 -3.19 4.83 -16.53
C LEU A 185 -4.07 5.25 -17.72
N GLN A 186 -5.21 5.91 -17.48
CA GLN A 186 -6.13 6.29 -18.56
C GLN A 186 -5.41 7.11 -19.63
N GLY A 187 -5.51 6.70 -20.90
CA GLY A 187 -4.89 7.40 -22.03
C GLY A 187 -3.36 7.32 -22.07
N ALA A 188 -2.72 6.51 -21.22
CA ALA A 188 -1.27 6.32 -21.27
C ALA A 188 -0.85 5.62 -22.57
N VAL A 189 0.37 5.91 -23.03
CA VAL A 189 0.91 5.36 -24.28
C VAL A 189 2.06 4.41 -23.97
N PHE A 190 1.90 3.12 -24.29
CA PHE A 190 2.91 2.06 -24.13
C PHE A 190 3.55 1.65 -25.47
N LYS A 191 3.59 2.55 -26.46
CA LYS A 191 4.10 2.23 -27.79
C LYS A 191 5.54 1.70 -27.75
N ASN A 192 5.81 0.55 -28.38
CA ASN A 192 7.15 -0.08 -28.37
C ASN A 192 7.75 -0.25 -26.95
N THR A 193 6.90 -0.45 -25.93
CA THR A 193 7.34 -0.62 -24.53
C THR A 193 7.60 -2.08 -24.21
N VAL A 194 8.62 -2.34 -23.39
CA VAL A 194 8.83 -3.67 -22.81
C VAL A 194 8.15 -3.77 -21.45
N LEU A 195 7.13 -4.63 -21.34
CA LEU A 195 6.45 -4.97 -20.09
C LEU A 195 6.87 -6.38 -19.64
N SER A 196 7.60 -6.49 -18.53
CA SER A 196 8.00 -7.79 -17.98
C SER A 196 7.71 -7.86 -16.49
N GLY A 197 6.89 -8.83 -16.05
CA GLY A 197 6.60 -9.08 -14.64
C GLY A 197 5.89 -7.94 -13.89
N SER A 198 5.41 -6.91 -14.60
CA SER A 198 4.68 -5.78 -14.02
C SER A 198 3.23 -6.14 -13.72
N THR A 199 2.64 -5.54 -12.68
CA THR A 199 1.29 -5.87 -12.20
C THR A 199 0.33 -4.70 -12.34
N PHE A 200 -0.90 -4.97 -12.79
CA PHE A 200 -1.92 -3.96 -13.10
C PHE A 200 -3.26 -4.24 -12.38
N ASN A 201 -3.20 -4.88 -11.20
CA ASN A 201 -4.40 -5.22 -10.42
C ASN A 201 -5.16 -3.93 -10.07
N ASP A 202 -6.47 -3.90 -10.35
CA ASP A 202 -7.34 -2.74 -10.12
C ASP A 202 -6.88 -1.43 -10.79
N ALA A 203 -5.94 -1.48 -11.74
CA ALA A 203 -5.50 -0.32 -12.49
C ALA A 203 -6.57 0.12 -13.50
N GLN A 204 -6.63 1.42 -13.78
CA GLN A 204 -7.52 2.00 -14.80
C GLN A 204 -6.77 2.11 -16.12
N LEU A 205 -7.15 1.31 -17.12
CA LEU A 205 -6.48 1.18 -18.42
C LEU A 205 -7.39 1.58 -19.59
N GLN A 206 -8.35 2.47 -19.36
CA GLN A 206 -9.19 3.00 -20.44
C GLN A 206 -8.33 3.80 -21.43
N ASP A 207 -8.62 3.67 -22.72
CA ASP A 207 -7.98 4.43 -23.79
C ASP A 207 -6.44 4.29 -23.84
N VAL A 208 -5.89 3.22 -23.26
CA VAL A 208 -4.45 2.94 -23.28
C VAL A 208 -4.04 2.40 -24.65
N ASP A 209 -2.96 2.96 -25.18
CA ASP A 209 -2.34 2.48 -26.40
C ASP A 209 -1.25 1.44 -26.09
N PHE A 210 -1.40 0.24 -26.64
CA PHE A 210 -0.46 -0.88 -26.52
C PHE A 210 0.21 -1.26 -27.84
N GLU A 211 0.17 -0.40 -28.86
CA GLU A 211 0.81 -0.65 -30.18
C GLU A 211 2.28 -1.10 -29.98
N ASP A 212 2.66 -2.20 -30.63
CA ASP A 212 4.01 -2.77 -30.56
C ASP A 212 4.55 -3.05 -29.14
N THR A 213 3.68 -3.17 -28.13
CA THR A 213 4.11 -3.51 -26.77
C THR A 213 4.64 -4.94 -26.71
N ILE A 214 5.85 -5.11 -26.17
CA ILE A 214 6.47 -6.42 -25.95
C ILE A 214 6.10 -6.89 -24.56
N ILE A 215 5.26 -7.94 -24.49
CA ILE A 215 4.82 -8.55 -23.23
C ILE A 215 4.90 -10.07 -23.31
N GLY A 216 5.36 -10.70 -22.23
CA GLY A 216 5.41 -12.16 -22.12
C GLY A 216 4.03 -12.78 -21.97
N TYR A 217 3.85 -14.01 -22.46
CA TYR A 217 2.55 -14.71 -22.47
C TYR A 217 1.84 -14.75 -21.11
N ILE A 218 2.60 -15.01 -20.02
CA ILE A 218 2.04 -15.08 -18.67
C ILE A 218 1.54 -13.72 -18.18
N ASP A 219 2.28 -12.65 -18.49
CA ASP A 219 1.93 -11.30 -18.05
C ASP A 219 0.77 -10.73 -18.90
N LEU A 220 0.75 -11.07 -20.19
CA LEU A 220 -0.38 -10.80 -21.07
C LEU A 220 -1.68 -11.40 -20.50
N GLN A 221 -1.67 -12.68 -20.12
CA GLN A 221 -2.85 -13.33 -19.54
C GLN A 221 -3.37 -12.60 -18.30
N LYS A 222 -2.47 -12.13 -17.42
CA LYS A 222 -2.86 -11.36 -16.22
C LYS A 222 -3.43 -10.00 -16.59
N LEU A 223 -2.80 -9.29 -17.53
CA LEU A 223 -3.25 -7.98 -17.98
C LEU A 223 -4.64 -8.05 -18.63
N CYS A 224 -4.89 -9.07 -19.46
CA CYS A 224 -6.16 -9.26 -20.16
C CYS A 224 -7.37 -9.56 -19.25
N VAL A 225 -7.14 -9.90 -17.97
CA VAL A 225 -8.22 -10.02 -16.96
C VAL A 225 -8.84 -8.65 -16.63
N ASN A 226 -8.08 -7.57 -16.80
CA ASN A 226 -8.56 -6.23 -16.53
C ASN A 226 -9.63 -5.82 -17.56
N LYS A 227 -10.84 -5.52 -17.07
CA LYS A 227 -12.01 -5.16 -17.89
C LYS A 227 -12.02 -3.70 -18.34
N THR A 228 -11.10 -2.88 -17.84
CA THR A 228 -11.02 -1.46 -18.20
C THR A 228 -10.35 -1.21 -19.55
N ILE A 229 -9.60 -2.21 -20.07
CA ILE A 229 -8.96 -2.13 -21.38
C ILE A 229 -10.04 -2.14 -22.47
N GLY A 230 -10.04 -1.15 -23.36
CA GLY A 230 -10.95 -1.05 -24.49
C GLY A 230 -10.73 -2.14 -25.55
N GLU A 231 -11.69 -2.29 -26.48
CA GLU A 231 -11.64 -3.35 -27.51
C GLU A 231 -10.38 -3.28 -28.38
N GLU A 232 -9.98 -2.08 -28.79
CA GLU A 232 -8.76 -1.85 -29.57
C GLU A 232 -7.50 -2.25 -28.79
N GLY A 233 -7.35 -1.78 -27.54
CA GLY A 233 -6.22 -2.16 -26.69
C GLY A 233 -6.13 -3.67 -26.45
N ARG A 234 -7.27 -4.34 -26.31
CA ARG A 234 -7.35 -5.81 -26.21
C ARG A 234 -6.90 -6.49 -27.51
N ALA A 235 -7.27 -5.94 -28.66
CA ALA A 235 -6.85 -6.46 -29.96
C ALA A 235 -5.33 -6.26 -30.17
N ASN A 236 -4.79 -5.09 -29.83
CA ASN A 236 -3.36 -4.77 -29.94
C ASN A 236 -2.51 -5.70 -29.06
N LEU A 237 -2.98 -6.00 -27.85
CA LEU A 237 -2.33 -6.96 -26.94
C LEU A 237 -2.50 -8.43 -27.37
N GLY A 238 -3.47 -8.73 -28.24
CA GLY A 238 -3.82 -10.12 -28.59
C GLY A 238 -4.56 -10.87 -27.47
N CYS A 239 -5.33 -10.15 -26.64
CA CYS A 239 -6.20 -10.77 -25.65
C CYS A 239 -7.27 -11.63 -26.34
N ARG A 240 -7.41 -12.90 -25.91
CA ARG A 240 -8.42 -13.84 -26.41
C ARG A 240 -9.43 -14.19 -25.33
#